data_AF-A0A257TKW3-F1
#
_entry.id   AF-A0A257TKW3-F1
#
_cell.length_a   1.000
_cell.length_b   1.000
_cell.length_c   1.000
_cell.angle_alpha   90.00
_cell.angle_beta   90.00
_cell.angle_gamma   90.00
#
_symmetry.space_group_name_H-M   'P 1'
#
loop_
_entity.id
_entity.type
_entity.pdbx_description
1 polymer ?
#
loop_
_entity_poly.entity_id
_entity_poly.type
_entity_poly.pdbx_seq_one_letter_code
_entity_poly.pdbx_strand_id
1 'polypeptide(L)'
;AEQAAYSALLKLRAREHSVIRSQRQQGGGMAGGSNRSQQQLQQLELKNDENRYETQRTAQSPQQTQERETRQVLNRLSELARRQNDLNERLKELQSALEEAKHESEREEIRRQLKRLREEEQEILRDTDELKARMDQPENQERMADARQQLDQTRDQVRRASEALDQERVSQAAAAGTRAERDFNDLRNEFRRRTSGQFTDQMREMRDSARKLDEKEHEIAERMAEPPQSVGDALRGVPRSLRDDNDREKMPAELAQQKERLRELLNRMRETIEEAEPTEPLLAEQLYDTARKIQEQNLDRALEAAELSVRRGLADDARGQERIAGKGIGELRQGIERAAESVLGDDTEALRRAREELDRLADQLGDEIARNTGQDDRRDGRESGQGEEDSQQQVERQPGGGNQQQRNPEPQPANGGGQPPANAPRSSNQPSGEDAPQQDSQPMPQGNQPGEQAGGSNRGQQGQGGQQQSSSRRGGNRSQSNPNTAAGPGGFAPFFEPGNRPWAPLAGEDFRDWSDRLRDVEEMVDDPELRAEAARIRERARGMRAELKRHSNEPNWDLVKVEVSRPLYELRDRVAEELLRRTSKDALLPLDRDPVPPKYSEKTRRYYERLGTGR
;
A
#
# COMPACT_ATOMS: atom_id res chain seq x y z
N ALA A 1 43.69 -57.92 -11.79
CA ALA A 1 43.53 -56.74 -10.90
C ALA A 1 42.23 -56.81 -10.08
N GLU A 2 41.08 -57.06 -10.71
CA GLU A 2 39.74 -56.93 -10.09
C GLU A 2 39.50 -57.83 -8.87
N GLN A 3 39.98 -59.08 -8.88
CA GLN A 3 39.84 -59.99 -7.73
C GLN A 3 40.53 -59.46 -6.45
N ALA A 4 41.62 -58.69 -6.59
CA ALA A 4 42.29 -58.05 -5.45
C ALA A 4 41.44 -56.91 -4.89
N ALA A 5 40.83 -56.08 -5.76
CA ALA A 5 39.94 -54.98 -5.37
C ALA A 5 38.67 -55.50 -4.67
N TYR A 6 38.07 -56.59 -5.16
CA TYR A 6 36.93 -57.23 -4.50
C TYR A 6 37.29 -57.80 -3.11
N SER A 7 38.48 -58.40 -2.98
CA SER A 7 38.99 -58.86 -1.68
C SER A 7 39.27 -57.70 -0.69
N ALA A 8 39.63 -56.52 -1.21
CA ALA A 8 39.83 -55.33 -0.40
C ALA A 8 38.50 -54.74 0.09
N LEU A 9 37.48 -54.69 -0.77
CA LEU A 9 36.11 -54.27 -0.40
C LEU A 9 35.49 -55.17 0.67
N LEU A 10 35.63 -56.50 0.54
CA LEU A 10 35.18 -57.45 1.57
C LEU A 10 35.93 -57.26 2.90
N LYS A 11 37.24 -56.97 2.86
CA LYS A 11 38.04 -56.65 4.06
C LYS A 11 37.70 -55.30 4.69
N LEU A 12 37.22 -54.32 3.90
CA LEU A 12 36.75 -53.03 4.41
C LEU A 12 35.44 -53.19 5.19
N ARG A 13 34.46 -53.89 4.60
CA ARG A 13 33.14 -54.17 5.22
C ARG A 13 33.27 -54.99 6.51
N ALA A 14 34.22 -55.92 6.56
CA ALA A 14 34.53 -56.67 7.78
C ALA A 14 35.16 -55.81 8.89
N ARG A 15 35.78 -54.67 8.55
CA ARG A 15 36.46 -53.76 9.49
C ARG A 15 35.49 -52.74 10.09
N GLU A 16 34.48 -52.27 9.36
CA GLU A 16 33.38 -51.47 9.95
C GLU A 16 32.62 -52.26 11.03
N HIS A 17 32.29 -53.53 10.74
CA HIS A 17 31.55 -54.38 11.66
C HIS A 17 32.33 -54.75 12.94
N SER A 18 33.66 -54.66 12.93
CA SER A 18 34.49 -54.86 14.13
C SER A 18 34.65 -53.59 14.95
N VAL A 19 34.74 -52.41 14.31
CA VAL A 19 34.80 -51.10 15.01
C VAL A 19 33.49 -50.80 15.75
N ILE A 20 32.34 -51.08 15.14
CA ILE A 20 31.01 -50.92 15.77
C ILE A 20 30.84 -51.89 16.97
N ARG A 21 31.57 -53.01 17.01
CA ARG A 21 31.52 -53.97 18.11
C ARG A 21 32.56 -53.68 19.21
N SER A 22 33.75 -53.20 18.85
CA SER A 22 34.82 -52.91 19.83
C SER A 22 34.56 -51.67 20.68
N GLN A 23 33.81 -50.67 20.18
CA GLN A 23 33.37 -49.53 20.99
C GLN A 23 32.36 -49.91 22.10
N ARG A 24 31.86 -51.15 22.10
CA ARG A 24 30.87 -51.66 23.08
C ARG A 24 31.45 -52.60 24.13
N GLN A 25 32.79 -52.78 24.21
CA GLN A 25 33.39 -53.82 25.05
C GLN A 25 34.72 -53.44 25.75
N GLN A 26 34.80 -52.22 26.29
CA GLN A 26 35.67 -51.89 27.43
C GLN A 26 34.86 -51.11 28.47
N GLY A 27 34.66 -51.70 29.66
CA GLY A 27 33.79 -51.12 30.71
C GLY A 27 32.94 -52.12 31.49
N GLY A 28 33.31 -53.40 31.57
CA GLY A 28 32.64 -54.39 32.42
C GLY A 28 33.33 -54.52 33.77
N GLY A 29 32.94 -53.71 34.77
CA GLY A 29 33.70 -53.63 36.03
C GLY A 29 33.04 -53.03 37.27
N MET A 30 31.80 -52.53 37.23
CA MET A 30 31.00 -52.35 38.47
C MET A 30 29.49 -52.33 38.18
N ALA A 31 28.71 -52.96 39.06
CA ALA A 31 27.26 -53.08 38.93
C ALA A 31 26.53 -51.93 39.65
N GLY A 32 25.35 -51.56 39.13
CA GLY A 32 24.37 -50.72 39.84
C GLY A 32 24.37 -49.23 39.48
N GLY A 33 23.75 -48.85 38.34
CA GLY A 33 23.45 -47.44 38.07
C GLY A 33 22.94 -47.09 36.66
N SER A 34 23.37 -47.83 35.63
CA SER A 34 23.26 -47.37 34.23
C SER A 34 21.83 -47.20 33.67
N ASN A 35 20.85 -48.01 34.10
CA ASN A 35 19.46 -47.83 33.65
C ASN A 35 18.85 -46.49 34.12
N ARG A 36 19.27 -45.97 35.28
CA ARG A 36 18.79 -44.67 35.78
C ARG A 36 19.36 -43.52 34.95
N SER A 37 20.62 -43.64 34.52
CA SER A 37 21.27 -42.67 33.62
C SER A 37 20.61 -42.64 32.24
N GLN A 38 20.29 -43.80 31.64
CA GLN A 38 19.59 -43.82 30.35
C GLN A 38 18.15 -43.33 30.44
N GLN A 39 17.42 -43.65 31.52
CA GLN A 39 16.10 -43.07 31.77
C GLN A 39 16.16 -41.57 32.08
N GLN A 40 17.20 -41.10 32.77
CA GLN A 40 17.43 -39.66 32.98
C GLN A 40 17.82 -38.96 31.69
N LEU A 41 18.64 -39.56 30.82
CA LEU A 41 18.97 -39.02 29.50
C LEU A 41 17.74 -38.98 28.60
N GLN A 42 16.98 -40.08 28.47
CA GLN A 42 15.72 -40.07 27.72
C GLN A 42 14.70 -39.10 28.31
N GLN A 43 14.64 -38.93 29.63
CA GLN A 43 13.73 -37.96 30.26
C GLN A 43 14.27 -36.52 30.18
N LEU A 44 15.59 -36.31 30.05
CA LEU A 44 16.19 -35.02 29.74
C LEU A 44 16.01 -34.67 28.27
N GLU A 45 16.14 -35.62 27.35
CA GLU A 45 15.85 -35.48 25.92
C GLU A 45 14.36 -35.22 25.72
N LEU A 46 13.47 -36.03 26.31
CA LEU A 46 12.02 -35.80 26.24
C LEU A 46 11.67 -34.45 26.85
N LYS A 47 12.25 -34.05 27.99
CA LYS A 47 12.07 -32.70 28.55
C LYS A 47 12.70 -31.62 27.69
N ASN A 48 13.79 -31.86 26.96
CA ASN A 48 14.45 -30.86 26.13
C ASN A 48 13.68 -30.68 24.81
N ASP A 49 13.11 -31.76 24.26
CA ASP A 49 12.18 -31.72 23.14
C ASP A 49 10.85 -31.08 23.57
N GLU A 50 10.27 -31.49 24.70
CA GLU A 50 9.07 -30.90 25.31
C GLU A 50 9.29 -29.40 25.63
N ASN A 51 10.42 -29.02 26.25
CA ASN A 51 10.81 -27.61 26.39
C ASN A 51 11.05 -26.93 25.04
N ARG A 52 11.53 -27.61 23.99
CA ARG A 52 11.76 -27.02 22.66
C ARG A 52 10.44 -26.78 21.92
N TYR A 53 9.46 -27.67 22.07
CA TYR A 53 8.09 -27.49 21.55
C TYR A 53 7.27 -26.51 22.40
N GLU A 54 7.43 -26.49 23.73
CA GLU A 54 6.85 -25.46 24.60
C GLU A 54 7.48 -24.10 24.31
N THR A 55 8.81 -24.00 24.15
CA THR A 55 9.48 -22.76 23.74
C THR A 55 9.05 -22.33 22.34
N GLN A 56 8.82 -23.25 21.39
CA GLN A 56 8.23 -22.89 20.08
C GLN A 56 6.78 -22.41 20.19
N ARG A 57 5.97 -22.93 21.13
CA ARG A 57 4.63 -22.41 21.42
C ARG A 57 4.65 -21.07 22.16
N THR A 58 5.65 -20.82 23.01
CA THR A 58 5.85 -19.55 23.73
C THR A 58 6.59 -18.49 22.89
N ALA A 59 7.27 -18.90 21.82
CA ALA A 59 7.93 -18.02 20.85
C ALA A 59 7.02 -17.57 19.69
N GLN A 60 5.71 -17.87 19.74
CA GLN A 60 4.74 -17.10 18.96
C GLN A 60 4.71 -15.69 19.53
N SER A 61 5.41 -14.78 18.86
CA SER A 61 5.38 -13.35 19.18
C SER A 61 3.92 -12.89 19.27
N PRO A 62 3.54 -12.05 20.26
CA PRO A 62 2.16 -11.59 20.41
C PRO A 62 1.53 -11.07 19.11
N GLN A 63 2.36 -10.45 18.27
CA GLN A 63 2.01 -9.95 16.94
C GLN A 63 1.50 -11.02 15.95
N GLN A 64 2.11 -12.21 15.87
CA GLN A 64 1.64 -13.29 14.99
C GLN A 64 0.26 -13.83 15.40
N THR A 65 -0.01 -13.93 16.71
CA THR A 65 -1.34 -14.33 17.21
C THR A 65 -2.39 -13.30 16.81
N GLN A 66 -2.05 -12.01 16.93
CA GLN A 66 -2.94 -10.90 16.58
C GLN A 66 -3.27 -10.83 15.08
N GLU A 67 -2.30 -11.13 14.22
CA GLU A 67 -2.48 -11.18 12.76
C GLU A 67 -3.41 -12.34 12.35
N ARG A 68 -3.27 -13.51 13.00
CA ARG A 68 -4.18 -14.67 12.80
C ARG A 68 -5.62 -14.36 13.19
N GLU A 69 -5.84 -13.67 14.30
CA GLU A 69 -7.19 -13.22 14.72
C GLU A 69 -7.77 -12.22 13.71
N THR A 70 -6.95 -11.28 13.22
CA THR A 70 -7.36 -10.30 12.21
C THR A 70 -7.79 -10.97 10.89
N ARG A 71 -7.09 -12.03 10.45
CA ARG A 71 -7.46 -12.82 9.27
C ARG A 71 -8.74 -13.64 9.48
N GLN A 72 -8.91 -14.27 10.64
CA GLN A 72 -10.16 -14.99 10.95
C GLN A 72 -11.37 -14.06 10.91
N VAL A 73 -11.25 -12.86 11.50
CA VAL A 73 -12.27 -11.81 11.44
C VAL A 73 -12.55 -11.36 10.00
N LEU A 74 -11.51 -11.08 9.20
CA LEU A 74 -11.67 -10.67 7.79
C LEU A 74 -12.33 -11.77 6.94
N ASN A 75 -11.98 -13.05 7.14
CA ASN A 75 -12.59 -14.17 6.43
C ASN A 75 -14.08 -14.29 6.78
N ARG A 76 -14.45 -14.17 8.06
CA ARG A 76 -15.84 -14.22 8.51
C ARG A 76 -16.65 -13.00 8.02
N LEU A 77 -16.07 -11.80 8.03
CA LEU A 77 -16.67 -10.60 7.42
C LEU A 77 -16.87 -10.76 5.91
N SER A 78 -15.90 -11.35 5.21
CA SER A 78 -15.99 -11.61 3.76
C SER A 78 -17.07 -12.62 3.41
N GLU A 79 -17.22 -13.65 4.25
CA GLU A 79 -18.30 -14.64 4.14
C GLU A 79 -19.67 -13.99 4.39
N LEU A 80 -19.83 -13.24 5.48
CA LEU A 80 -21.08 -12.54 5.82
C LEU A 80 -21.48 -11.52 4.74
N ALA A 81 -20.53 -10.75 4.22
CA ALA A 81 -20.76 -9.80 3.13
C ALA A 81 -21.26 -10.50 1.85
N ARG A 82 -20.68 -11.66 1.50
CA ARG A 82 -21.11 -12.46 0.34
C ARG A 82 -22.50 -13.05 0.56
N ARG A 83 -22.74 -13.72 1.70
CA ARG A 83 -24.07 -14.30 1.99
C ARG A 83 -25.16 -13.23 2.04
N GLN A 84 -24.90 -12.06 2.61
CA GLN A 84 -25.87 -10.95 2.63
C GLN A 84 -26.16 -10.39 1.24
N ASN A 85 -25.16 -10.31 0.36
CA ASN A 85 -25.34 -9.93 -1.04
C ASN A 85 -26.20 -10.98 -1.79
N ASP A 86 -25.88 -12.27 -1.69
CA ASP A 86 -26.66 -13.37 -2.27
C ASP A 86 -28.13 -13.34 -1.80
N LEU A 87 -28.36 -13.10 -0.50
CA LEU A 87 -29.71 -12.94 0.06
C LEU A 87 -30.43 -11.72 -0.50
N ASN A 88 -29.75 -10.58 -0.62
CA ASN A 88 -30.34 -9.35 -1.17
C ASN A 88 -30.71 -9.51 -2.64
N GLU A 89 -29.92 -10.23 -3.44
CA GLU A 89 -30.25 -10.54 -4.83
C GLU A 89 -31.50 -11.42 -4.93
N ARG A 90 -31.52 -12.55 -4.21
CA ARG A 90 -32.70 -13.43 -4.13
C ARG A 90 -33.94 -12.71 -3.63
N LEU A 91 -33.80 -11.81 -2.66
CA LEU A 91 -34.91 -11.08 -2.07
C LEU A 91 -35.48 -10.04 -3.07
N LYS A 92 -34.65 -9.38 -3.88
CA LYS A 92 -35.09 -8.52 -4.99
C LYS A 92 -35.80 -9.31 -6.10
N GLU A 93 -35.28 -10.50 -6.43
CA GLU A 93 -35.90 -11.44 -7.38
C GLU A 93 -37.29 -11.86 -6.89
N LEU A 94 -37.40 -12.33 -5.65
CA LEU A 94 -38.68 -12.71 -5.04
C LEU A 94 -39.64 -11.54 -4.85
N GLN A 95 -39.15 -10.31 -4.64
CA GLN A 95 -40.01 -9.12 -4.62
C GLN A 95 -40.65 -8.91 -6.00
N SER A 96 -39.84 -8.95 -7.06
CA SER A 96 -40.30 -8.78 -8.45
C SER A 96 -41.30 -9.88 -8.82
N ALA A 97 -40.99 -11.13 -8.47
CA ALA A 97 -41.88 -12.28 -8.67
C ALA A 97 -43.20 -12.15 -7.89
N LEU A 98 -43.19 -11.58 -6.68
CA LEU A 98 -44.40 -11.37 -5.86
C LEU A 98 -45.31 -10.27 -6.45
N GLU A 99 -44.72 -9.25 -7.06
CA GLU A 99 -45.43 -8.19 -7.77
C GLU A 99 -46.01 -8.69 -9.11
N GLU A 100 -45.33 -9.62 -9.81
CA GLU A 100 -45.82 -10.22 -11.05
C GLU A 100 -46.83 -11.37 -10.86
N ALA A 101 -46.78 -12.08 -9.73
CA ALA A 101 -47.58 -13.28 -9.45
C ALA A 101 -49.12 -13.03 -9.50
N LYS A 102 -49.79 -13.74 -10.42
CA LYS A 102 -51.23 -13.60 -10.71
C LYS A 102 -52.08 -14.64 -10.00
N HIS A 103 -51.50 -15.77 -9.63
CA HIS A 103 -52.20 -16.89 -8.99
C HIS A 103 -51.78 -17.06 -7.52
N GLU A 104 -52.73 -17.40 -6.64
CA GLU A 104 -52.43 -17.53 -5.20
C GLU A 104 -51.46 -18.69 -4.91
N SER A 105 -51.41 -19.72 -5.76
CA SER A 105 -50.43 -20.80 -5.69
C SER A 105 -48.98 -20.30 -5.87
N GLU A 106 -48.76 -19.38 -6.82
CA GLU A 106 -47.44 -18.77 -7.07
C GLU A 106 -47.01 -17.95 -5.84
N ARG A 107 -47.96 -17.19 -5.26
CA ARG A 107 -47.75 -16.40 -4.05
C ARG A 107 -47.43 -17.26 -2.83
N GLU A 108 -48.08 -18.42 -2.68
CA GLU A 108 -47.73 -19.38 -1.63
C GLU A 108 -46.32 -19.96 -1.79
N GLU A 109 -45.87 -20.23 -3.01
CA GLU A 109 -44.50 -20.71 -3.26
C GLU A 109 -43.46 -19.64 -2.93
N ILE A 110 -43.71 -18.39 -3.33
CA ILE A 110 -42.87 -17.24 -2.99
C ILE A 110 -42.84 -17.00 -1.47
N ARG A 111 -43.99 -17.07 -0.77
CA ARG A 111 -44.03 -17.02 0.71
C ARG A 111 -43.16 -18.11 1.36
N ARG A 112 -43.15 -19.34 0.79
CA ARG A 112 -42.28 -20.43 1.27
C ARG A 112 -40.79 -20.15 0.98
N GLN A 113 -40.46 -19.51 -0.13
CA GLN A 113 -39.09 -19.06 -0.43
C GLN A 113 -38.64 -17.94 0.51
N LEU A 114 -39.47 -16.91 0.73
CA LEU A 114 -39.21 -15.82 1.69
C LEU A 114 -39.02 -16.34 3.11
N LYS A 115 -39.79 -17.36 3.52
CA LYS A 115 -39.60 -18.03 4.82
C LYS A 115 -38.21 -18.68 4.95
N ARG A 116 -37.68 -19.29 3.87
CA ARG A 116 -36.31 -19.84 3.85
C ARG A 116 -35.26 -18.73 3.93
N LEU A 117 -35.41 -17.64 3.15
CA LEU A 117 -34.51 -16.49 3.27
C LEU A 117 -34.52 -15.88 4.68
N ARG A 118 -35.66 -15.85 5.36
CA ARG A 118 -35.77 -15.40 6.77
C ARG A 118 -35.02 -16.34 7.73
N GLU A 119 -34.97 -17.64 7.44
CA GLU A 119 -34.18 -18.61 8.22
C GLU A 119 -32.68 -18.44 7.95
N GLU A 120 -32.27 -18.14 6.71
CA GLU A 120 -30.91 -17.77 6.31
C GLU A 120 -30.46 -16.41 6.93
N GLU A 121 -31.32 -15.39 7.00
CA GLU A 121 -31.08 -14.13 7.72
C GLU A 121 -30.87 -14.34 9.24
N GLN A 122 -31.60 -15.28 9.84
CA GLN A 122 -31.40 -15.66 11.25
C GLN A 122 -30.06 -16.39 11.48
N GLU A 123 -29.53 -17.08 10.47
CA GLU A 123 -28.19 -17.65 10.49
C GLU A 123 -27.13 -16.53 10.41
N ILE A 124 -27.27 -15.56 9.50
CA ILE A 124 -26.40 -14.37 9.44
C ILE A 124 -26.38 -13.62 10.78
N LEU A 125 -27.53 -13.45 11.44
CA LEU A 125 -27.59 -12.82 12.77
C LEU A 125 -26.74 -13.58 13.81
N ARG A 126 -26.82 -14.92 13.83
CA ARG A 126 -26.02 -15.76 14.75
C ARG A 126 -24.53 -15.72 14.42
N ASP A 127 -24.19 -15.78 13.15
CA ASP A 127 -22.80 -15.70 12.68
C ASP A 127 -22.18 -14.31 12.96
N THR A 128 -23.01 -13.26 12.94
CA THR A 128 -22.64 -11.89 13.36
C THR A 128 -22.43 -11.81 14.87
N ASP A 129 -23.30 -12.42 15.68
CA ASP A 129 -23.14 -12.50 17.13
C ASP A 129 -21.90 -13.35 17.54
N GLU A 130 -21.57 -14.41 16.79
CA GLU A 130 -20.33 -15.19 16.98
C GLU A 130 -19.09 -14.36 16.63
N LEU A 131 -19.11 -13.64 15.50
CA LEU A 131 -18.04 -12.73 15.11
C LEU A 131 -17.83 -11.64 16.17
N LYS A 132 -18.92 -11.07 16.69
CA LYS A 132 -18.86 -10.12 17.81
C LYS A 132 -18.19 -10.76 19.03
N ALA A 133 -18.59 -11.97 19.42
CA ALA A 133 -18.01 -12.66 20.57
C ALA A 133 -16.49 -12.90 20.43
N ARG A 134 -15.97 -13.06 19.20
CA ARG A 134 -14.52 -13.13 18.91
C ARG A 134 -13.84 -11.76 18.99
N MET A 135 -14.48 -10.69 18.51
CA MET A 135 -13.97 -9.33 18.68
C MET A 135 -14.00 -8.85 20.14
N ASP A 136 -14.93 -9.38 20.95
CA ASP A 136 -15.09 -9.12 22.38
C ASP A 136 -14.02 -9.81 23.26
N GLN A 137 -13.20 -10.72 22.70
CA GLN A 137 -12.11 -11.39 23.41
C GLN A 137 -11.06 -10.37 23.92
N PRO A 138 -10.46 -10.56 25.11
CA PRO A 138 -9.50 -9.62 25.70
C PRO A 138 -8.35 -9.21 24.77
N GLU A 139 -7.89 -10.12 23.91
CA GLU A 139 -6.82 -9.93 22.93
C GLU A 139 -7.22 -8.96 21.80
N ASN A 140 -8.52 -8.87 21.50
CA ASN A 140 -9.11 -8.10 20.39
C ASN A 140 -9.87 -6.85 20.87
N GLN A 141 -10.35 -6.85 22.12
CA GLN A 141 -11.32 -5.91 22.68
C GLN A 141 -10.96 -4.43 22.51
N GLU A 142 -9.70 -4.06 22.76
CA GLU A 142 -9.21 -2.67 22.64
C GLU A 142 -9.03 -2.23 21.18
N ARG A 143 -8.59 -3.16 20.31
CA ARG A 143 -8.15 -2.85 18.94
C ARG A 143 -9.27 -2.93 17.91
N MET A 144 -10.35 -3.63 18.26
CA MET A 144 -11.55 -3.79 17.44
C MET A 144 -12.75 -3.00 17.99
N ALA A 145 -12.54 -2.07 18.93
CA ALA A 145 -13.63 -1.29 19.56
C ALA A 145 -14.56 -0.60 18.54
N ASP A 146 -13.99 0.10 17.55
CA ASP A 146 -14.76 0.79 16.51
C ASP A 146 -15.48 -0.20 15.57
N ALA A 147 -14.79 -1.27 15.19
CA ALA A 147 -15.34 -2.34 14.35
C ALA A 147 -16.53 -3.05 15.03
N ARG A 148 -16.45 -3.27 16.35
CA ARG A 148 -17.55 -3.85 17.15
C ARG A 148 -18.77 -2.92 17.16
N GLN A 149 -18.56 -1.61 17.25
CA GLN A 149 -19.65 -0.64 17.20
C GLN A 149 -20.32 -0.61 15.82
N GLN A 150 -19.55 -0.69 14.73
CA GLN A 150 -20.10 -0.83 13.38
C GLN A 150 -20.85 -2.15 13.21
N LEU A 151 -20.29 -3.27 13.68
CA LEU A 151 -20.91 -4.60 13.62
C LEU A 151 -22.24 -4.66 14.39
N ASP A 152 -22.36 -3.97 15.52
CA ASP A 152 -23.63 -3.81 16.23
C ASP A 152 -24.69 -3.05 15.41
N GLN A 153 -24.28 -2.05 14.62
CA GLN A 153 -25.18 -1.36 13.69
C GLN A 153 -25.62 -2.29 12.55
N THR A 154 -24.69 -3.06 11.97
CA THR A 154 -24.97 -4.07 10.94
C THR A 154 -25.97 -5.11 11.45
N ARG A 155 -25.72 -5.66 12.65
CA ARG A 155 -26.62 -6.60 13.34
C ARG A 155 -28.03 -6.03 13.50
N ASP A 156 -28.14 -4.76 13.83
CA ASP A 156 -29.43 -4.06 13.95
C ASP A 156 -30.16 -3.95 12.60
N GLN A 157 -29.44 -3.84 11.47
CA GLN A 157 -30.04 -3.91 10.12
C GLN A 157 -30.48 -5.34 9.77
N VAL A 158 -29.65 -6.35 10.01
CA VAL A 158 -29.98 -7.78 9.82
C VAL A 158 -31.21 -8.17 10.64
N ARG A 159 -31.29 -7.76 11.91
CA ARG A 159 -32.47 -7.99 12.74
C ARG A 159 -33.73 -7.37 12.12
N ARG A 160 -33.65 -6.11 11.65
CA ARG A 160 -34.77 -5.44 10.97
C ARG A 160 -35.15 -6.10 9.64
N ALA A 161 -34.19 -6.68 8.91
CA ALA A 161 -34.46 -7.43 7.69
C ALA A 161 -35.25 -8.72 8.01
N SER A 162 -34.80 -9.50 9.00
CA SER A 162 -35.52 -10.68 9.47
C SER A 162 -36.92 -10.35 10.03
N GLU A 163 -37.07 -9.27 10.81
CA GLU A 163 -38.36 -8.80 11.34
C GLU A 163 -39.31 -8.33 10.21
N ALA A 164 -38.78 -7.70 9.16
CA ALA A 164 -39.56 -7.27 8.01
C ALA A 164 -40.01 -8.45 7.14
N LEU A 165 -39.16 -9.47 6.96
CA LEU A 165 -39.55 -10.73 6.29
C LEU A 165 -40.63 -11.48 7.08
N ASP A 166 -40.56 -11.48 8.41
CA ASP A 166 -41.60 -12.07 9.28
C ASP A 166 -42.96 -11.37 9.14
N GLN A 167 -42.94 -10.06 8.87
CA GLN A 167 -44.13 -9.23 8.65
C GLN A 167 -44.59 -9.18 7.18
N GLU A 168 -44.07 -10.06 6.31
CA GLU A 168 -44.29 -10.08 4.85
C GLU A 168 -43.90 -8.77 4.11
N ARG A 169 -43.12 -7.87 4.73
CA ARG A 169 -42.71 -6.57 4.16
C ARG A 169 -41.42 -6.66 3.36
N VAL A 170 -41.47 -7.37 2.23
CA VAL A 170 -40.30 -7.68 1.38
C VAL A 170 -39.48 -6.43 1.04
N SER A 171 -40.10 -5.33 0.58
CA SER A 171 -39.37 -4.10 0.23
C SER A 171 -38.67 -3.43 1.42
N GLN A 172 -39.21 -3.56 2.65
CA GLN A 172 -38.57 -3.06 3.87
C GLN A 172 -37.38 -3.95 4.25
N ALA A 173 -37.50 -5.27 4.06
CA ALA A 173 -36.40 -6.21 4.24
C ALA A 173 -35.27 -5.95 3.23
N ALA A 174 -35.59 -5.76 1.94
CA ALA A 174 -34.63 -5.42 0.89
C ALA A 174 -33.79 -4.19 1.25
N ALA A 175 -34.44 -3.13 1.73
CA ALA A 175 -33.78 -1.89 2.12
C ALA A 175 -32.92 -2.04 3.39
N ALA A 176 -33.28 -2.93 4.31
CA ALA A 176 -32.50 -3.24 5.51
C ALA A 176 -31.29 -4.13 5.19
N GLY A 177 -31.49 -5.22 4.44
CA GLY A 177 -30.41 -6.09 3.96
C GLY A 177 -29.40 -5.35 3.08
N THR A 178 -29.84 -4.42 2.22
CA THR A 178 -28.94 -3.58 1.40
C THR A 178 -28.19 -2.51 2.23
N ARG A 179 -28.59 -2.26 3.49
CA ARG A 179 -27.77 -1.51 4.46
C ARG A 179 -26.77 -2.45 5.12
N ALA A 180 -27.22 -3.59 5.66
CA ALA A 180 -26.35 -4.60 6.26
C ALA A 180 -25.20 -5.03 5.32
N GLU A 181 -25.49 -5.26 4.05
CA GLU A 181 -24.51 -5.58 3.02
C GLU A 181 -23.43 -4.51 2.88
N ARG A 182 -23.81 -3.22 2.87
CA ARG A 182 -22.85 -2.12 2.78
C ARG A 182 -22.01 -2.04 4.05
N ASP A 183 -22.63 -2.12 5.22
CA ASP A 183 -21.93 -2.08 6.50
C ASP A 183 -20.91 -3.25 6.62
N PHE A 184 -21.27 -4.47 6.19
CA PHE A 184 -20.34 -5.62 6.11
C PHE A 184 -19.21 -5.41 5.09
N ASN A 185 -19.52 -4.85 3.91
CA ASN A 185 -18.51 -4.55 2.89
C ASN A 185 -17.54 -3.47 3.38
N ASP A 186 -18.02 -2.42 4.05
CA ASP A 186 -17.19 -1.34 4.60
C ASP A 186 -16.27 -1.86 5.71
N LEU A 187 -16.79 -2.65 6.66
CA LEU A 187 -16.00 -3.38 7.64
C LEU A 187 -14.92 -4.26 6.99
N ARG A 188 -15.30 -5.09 6.01
CA ARG A 188 -14.36 -5.95 5.27
C ARG A 188 -13.26 -5.13 4.58
N ASN A 189 -13.64 -4.02 3.94
CA ASN A 189 -12.72 -3.13 3.23
C ASN A 189 -11.77 -2.41 4.20
N GLU A 190 -12.24 -2.02 5.39
CA GLU A 190 -11.41 -1.43 6.44
C GLU A 190 -10.36 -2.43 6.94
N PHE A 191 -10.78 -3.65 7.29
CA PHE A 191 -9.85 -4.72 7.68
C PHE A 191 -8.86 -5.04 6.56
N ARG A 192 -9.31 -5.15 5.30
CA ARG A 192 -8.41 -5.36 4.16
C ARG A 192 -7.36 -4.26 4.07
N ARG A 193 -7.74 -2.97 4.12
CA ARG A 193 -6.79 -1.85 4.06
C ARG A 193 -5.73 -1.92 5.17
N ARG A 194 -6.11 -2.29 6.39
CA ARG A 194 -5.18 -2.49 7.50
C ARG A 194 -4.18 -3.61 7.17
N THR A 195 -4.65 -4.75 6.64
CA THR A 195 -3.78 -5.88 6.24
C THR A 195 -2.91 -5.55 5.03
N SER A 196 -3.43 -4.85 4.01
CA SER A 196 -2.64 -4.40 2.84
C SER A 196 -1.48 -3.48 3.25
N GLY A 197 -1.66 -2.64 4.28
CA GLY A 197 -0.58 -1.85 4.87
C GLY A 197 0.54 -2.71 5.49
N GLN A 198 0.20 -3.84 6.11
CA GLN A 198 1.20 -4.78 6.65
C GLN A 198 2.00 -5.45 5.53
N PHE A 199 1.35 -5.83 4.42
CA PHE A 199 2.06 -6.39 3.26
C PHE A 199 2.99 -5.36 2.62
N THR A 200 2.64 -4.07 2.59
CA THR A 200 3.53 -2.99 2.13
C THR A 200 4.85 -2.99 2.92
N ASP A 201 4.79 -3.10 4.25
CA ASP A 201 5.99 -3.13 5.09
C ASP A 201 6.76 -4.46 4.95
N GLN A 202 6.08 -5.61 4.91
CA GLN A 202 6.71 -6.92 4.64
C GLN A 202 7.44 -6.92 3.28
N MET A 203 6.83 -6.36 2.22
CA MET A 203 7.43 -6.26 0.89
C MET A 203 8.61 -5.31 0.85
N ARG A 204 8.54 -4.17 1.55
CA ARG A 204 9.67 -3.24 1.69
C ARG A 204 10.86 -3.94 2.36
N GLU A 205 10.64 -4.67 3.44
CA GLU A 205 11.70 -5.39 4.16
C GLU A 205 12.28 -6.57 3.35
N MET A 206 11.44 -7.32 2.62
CA MET A 206 11.92 -8.38 1.71
C MET A 206 12.72 -7.81 0.54
N ARG A 207 12.29 -6.68 -0.05
CA ARG A 207 13.02 -5.98 -1.12
C ARG A 207 14.39 -5.51 -0.65
N ASP A 208 14.46 -4.88 0.52
CA ASP A 208 15.72 -4.43 1.11
C ASP A 208 16.65 -5.60 1.49
N SER A 209 16.07 -6.72 1.94
CA SER A 209 16.82 -7.95 2.22
C SER A 209 17.38 -8.58 0.95
N ALA A 210 16.59 -8.63 -0.13
CA ALA A 210 17.01 -9.14 -1.43
C ALA A 210 18.09 -8.27 -2.09
N ARG A 211 17.99 -6.93 -1.96
CA ARG A 211 19.04 -5.99 -2.40
C ARG A 211 20.35 -6.22 -1.65
N LYS A 212 20.32 -6.31 -0.32
CA LYS A 212 21.51 -6.60 0.51
C LYS A 212 22.11 -7.98 0.24
N LEU A 213 21.31 -8.95 -0.24
CA LEU A 213 21.77 -10.26 -0.69
C LEU A 213 22.53 -10.12 -2.02
N ASP A 214 21.88 -9.50 -3.02
CA ASP A 214 22.43 -9.27 -4.36
C ASP A 214 23.72 -8.43 -4.37
N GLU A 215 23.74 -7.33 -3.62
CA GLU A 215 24.92 -6.47 -3.42
C GLU A 215 26.11 -7.24 -2.84
N LYS A 216 25.84 -8.15 -1.89
CA LYS A 216 26.91 -8.90 -1.20
C LYS A 216 27.41 -10.08 -2.02
N GLU A 217 26.54 -10.74 -2.80
CA GLU A 217 26.99 -11.71 -3.80
C GLU A 217 27.85 -11.04 -4.87
N HIS A 218 27.48 -9.84 -5.35
CA HIS A 218 28.34 -9.09 -6.28
C HIS A 218 29.71 -8.75 -5.67
N GLU A 219 29.77 -8.32 -4.40
CA GLU A 219 31.05 -8.09 -3.70
C GLU A 219 31.88 -9.38 -3.55
N ILE A 220 31.24 -10.52 -3.27
CA ILE A 220 31.90 -11.83 -3.22
C ILE A 220 32.39 -12.24 -4.62
N ALA A 221 31.58 -12.06 -5.66
CA ALA A 221 31.90 -12.34 -7.06
C ALA A 221 33.11 -11.55 -7.53
N GLU A 222 33.16 -10.24 -7.25
CA GLU A 222 34.31 -9.38 -7.56
C GLU A 222 35.58 -9.86 -6.86
N ARG A 223 35.52 -10.15 -5.54
CA ARG A 223 36.66 -10.69 -4.79
C ARG A 223 37.12 -12.07 -5.29
N MET A 224 36.21 -12.91 -5.79
CA MET A 224 36.56 -14.18 -6.42
C MET A 224 37.12 -14.03 -7.85
N ALA A 225 36.67 -13.00 -8.57
CA ALA A 225 37.04 -12.69 -9.95
C ALA A 225 38.32 -11.85 -10.06
N GLU A 226 38.72 -11.12 -9.02
CA GLU A 226 40.04 -10.51 -8.93
C GLU A 226 41.10 -11.59 -9.18
N PRO A 227 41.87 -11.51 -10.29
CA PRO A 227 42.97 -12.42 -10.48
C PRO A 227 43.96 -12.15 -9.34
N PRO A 228 44.48 -13.19 -8.65
CA PRO A 228 45.54 -12.96 -7.68
C PRO A 228 46.67 -12.23 -8.40
N GLN A 229 47.13 -11.10 -7.86
CA GLN A 229 48.11 -10.20 -8.48
C GLN A 229 49.47 -10.87 -8.80
N SER A 230 49.58 -12.16 -8.47
CA SER A 230 50.70 -13.06 -8.65
C SER A 230 51.04 -13.49 -10.08
N VAL A 231 50.32 -13.11 -11.16
CA VAL A 231 50.83 -13.45 -12.52
C VAL A 231 52.16 -12.73 -12.79
N GLY A 232 52.32 -11.50 -12.27
CA GLY A 232 53.62 -10.81 -12.26
C GLY A 232 54.53 -11.25 -11.11
N ASP A 233 53.98 -11.49 -9.92
CA ASP A 233 54.78 -11.71 -8.70
C ASP A 233 55.18 -13.17 -8.41
N ALA A 234 54.46 -14.17 -8.94
CA ALA A 234 54.91 -15.57 -8.90
C ALA A 234 56.16 -15.80 -9.77
N LEU A 235 56.34 -14.99 -10.82
CA LEU A 235 57.57 -14.93 -11.62
C LEU A 235 58.71 -14.16 -10.89
N ARG A 236 58.40 -13.39 -9.85
CA ARG A 236 59.38 -12.67 -9.02
C ARG A 236 59.68 -13.32 -7.67
N GLY A 237 58.96 -14.38 -7.29
CA GLY A 237 59.15 -15.08 -6.02
C GLY A 237 58.71 -14.27 -4.80
N VAL A 238 57.83 -13.27 -4.96
CA VAL A 238 57.28 -12.50 -3.84
C VAL A 238 56.34 -13.41 -3.03
N PRO A 239 56.46 -13.51 -1.70
CA PRO A 239 55.53 -14.27 -0.87
C PRO A 239 54.09 -13.76 -1.06
N ARG A 240 53.10 -14.67 -0.99
CA ARG A 240 51.69 -14.28 -0.97
C ARG A 240 51.47 -13.25 0.13
N SER A 241 50.72 -12.19 -0.18
CA SER A 241 50.45 -11.17 0.82
C SER A 241 49.56 -11.75 1.93
N LEU A 242 49.81 -11.34 3.17
CA LEU A 242 48.99 -11.73 4.33
C LEU A 242 47.52 -11.27 4.23
N ARG A 243 47.16 -10.51 3.20
CA ARG A 243 45.79 -10.10 2.88
C ARG A 243 45.05 -11.20 2.10
N ASP A 244 45.71 -11.82 1.12
CA ASP A 244 45.18 -12.90 0.27
C ASP A 244 44.84 -14.18 1.08
N ASP A 245 45.60 -14.47 2.14
CA ASP A 245 45.26 -15.55 3.08
C ASP A 245 44.09 -15.18 4.01
N ASN A 246 43.99 -13.91 4.42
CA ASN A 246 42.95 -13.41 5.33
C ASN A 246 41.56 -13.37 4.65
N ASP A 247 41.53 -13.04 3.36
CA ASP A 247 40.29 -13.00 2.57
C ASP A 247 39.83 -14.44 2.20
N ARG A 248 40.77 -15.38 1.98
CA ARG A 248 40.46 -16.82 1.87
C ARG A 248 39.86 -17.42 3.14
N GLU A 249 40.30 -16.99 4.33
CA GLU A 249 39.72 -17.47 5.59
C GLU A 249 38.30 -16.93 5.84
N LYS A 250 37.99 -15.73 5.34
CA LYS A 250 36.70 -15.06 5.55
C LYS A 250 35.62 -15.42 4.54
N MET A 251 35.94 -15.60 3.27
CA MET A 251 34.92 -15.87 2.24
C MET A 251 33.99 -17.06 2.54
N PRO A 252 34.44 -18.20 3.11
CA PRO A 252 33.53 -19.27 3.53
C PRO A 252 32.52 -18.84 4.60
N ALA A 253 32.90 -17.92 5.49
CA ALA A 253 31.98 -17.40 6.51
C ALA A 253 31.01 -16.37 5.90
N GLU A 254 31.44 -15.58 4.91
CA GLU A 254 30.56 -14.66 4.17
C GLU A 254 29.50 -15.45 3.36
N LEU A 255 29.90 -16.49 2.61
CA LEU A 255 28.99 -17.38 1.87
C LEU A 255 28.00 -18.10 2.79
N ALA A 256 28.46 -18.60 3.95
CA ALA A 256 27.59 -19.21 4.94
C ALA A 256 26.55 -18.21 5.50
N GLN A 257 26.91 -16.94 5.68
CA GLN A 257 25.96 -15.88 6.05
C GLN A 257 24.97 -15.56 4.93
N GLN A 258 25.39 -15.52 3.67
CA GLN A 258 24.48 -15.31 2.54
C GLN A 258 23.45 -16.43 2.43
N LYS A 259 23.89 -17.67 2.59
CA LYS A 259 23.02 -18.85 2.64
C LYS A 259 21.97 -18.76 3.74
N GLU A 260 22.32 -18.28 4.94
CA GLU A 260 21.35 -18.12 6.02
C GLU A 260 20.36 -16.97 5.76
N ARG A 261 20.83 -15.82 5.26
CA ARG A 261 19.97 -14.69 4.85
C ARG A 261 19.00 -15.08 3.74
N LEU A 262 19.44 -15.88 2.77
CA LEU A 262 18.58 -16.44 1.74
C LEU A 262 17.49 -17.32 2.35
N ARG A 263 17.82 -18.18 3.31
CA ARG A 263 16.83 -19.04 3.99
C ARG A 263 15.80 -18.23 4.76
N GLU A 264 16.25 -17.21 5.49
CA GLU A 264 15.39 -16.28 6.21
C GLU A 264 14.43 -15.56 5.24
N LEU A 265 14.94 -15.03 4.13
CA LEU A 265 14.15 -14.39 3.08
C LEU A 265 13.15 -15.36 2.41
N LEU A 266 13.57 -16.58 2.09
CA LEU A 266 12.69 -17.61 1.52
C LEU A 266 11.60 -18.07 2.52
N ASN A 267 11.91 -18.12 3.81
CA ASN A 267 10.92 -18.44 4.84
C ASN A 267 9.89 -17.31 4.97
N ARG A 268 10.36 -16.06 5.00
CA ARG A 268 9.49 -14.88 5.06
C ARG A 268 8.59 -14.75 3.83
N MET A 269 9.12 -15.04 2.64
CA MET A 269 8.33 -15.07 1.42
C MET A 269 7.24 -16.16 1.46
N ARG A 270 7.52 -17.34 2.03
CA ARG A 270 6.48 -18.37 2.23
C ARG A 270 5.39 -17.93 3.19
N GLU A 271 5.78 -17.32 4.31
CA GLU A 271 4.84 -16.70 5.25
C GLU A 271 3.98 -15.67 4.50
N THR A 272 4.57 -14.65 3.88
CA THR A 272 3.83 -13.63 3.11
C THR A 272 2.90 -14.22 2.02
N ILE A 273 3.26 -15.32 1.35
CA ILE A 273 2.37 -16.02 0.39
C ILE A 273 1.12 -16.56 1.08
N GLU A 274 1.28 -17.32 2.16
CA GLU A 274 0.18 -17.89 2.96
C GLU A 274 -0.70 -16.79 3.57
N GLU A 275 -0.10 -15.65 3.92
CA GLU A 275 -0.80 -14.53 4.52
C GLU A 275 -1.57 -13.67 3.50
N ALA A 276 -1.01 -13.51 2.29
CA ALA A 276 -1.58 -12.69 1.22
C ALA A 276 -2.69 -13.40 0.43
N GLU A 277 -2.69 -14.72 0.32
CA GLU A 277 -3.69 -15.53 -0.42
C GLU A 277 -5.15 -15.05 -0.27
N PRO A 278 -5.71 -14.80 0.93
CA PRO A 278 -7.11 -14.39 1.08
C PRO A 278 -7.41 -12.92 0.71
N THR A 279 -6.39 -12.06 0.63
CA THR A 279 -6.58 -10.59 0.60
C THR A 279 -5.94 -9.92 -0.60
N GLU A 280 -4.74 -10.33 -0.99
CA GLU A 280 -3.98 -9.82 -2.14
C GLU A 280 -3.49 -11.01 -3.00
N PRO A 281 -4.38 -11.68 -3.76
CA PRO A 281 -4.06 -12.93 -4.47
C PRO A 281 -2.97 -12.75 -5.53
N LEU A 282 -2.88 -11.57 -6.16
CA LEU A 282 -1.82 -11.26 -7.14
C LEU A 282 -0.43 -11.23 -6.49
N LEU A 283 -0.32 -10.71 -5.26
CA LEU A 283 0.93 -10.73 -4.50
C LEU A 283 1.34 -12.17 -4.21
N ALA A 284 0.40 -12.99 -3.70
CA ALA A 284 0.64 -14.38 -3.37
C ALA A 284 1.08 -15.18 -4.61
N GLU A 285 0.42 -14.98 -5.76
CA GLU A 285 0.79 -15.60 -7.03
C GLU A 285 2.21 -15.21 -7.47
N GLN A 286 2.54 -13.92 -7.50
CA GLN A 286 3.86 -13.42 -7.94
C GLN A 286 5.01 -13.87 -7.04
N LEU A 287 4.79 -13.89 -5.71
CA LEU A 287 5.77 -14.40 -4.75
C LEU A 287 5.92 -15.92 -4.87
N TYR A 288 4.83 -16.67 -5.03
CA TYR A 288 4.88 -18.13 -5.23
C TYR A 288 5.65 -18.51 -6.49
N ASP A 289 5.38 -17.80 -7.60
CA ASP A 289 6.04 -18.01 -8.88
C ASP A 289 7.56 -17.72 -8.80
N THR A 290 7.93 -16.72 -7.99
CA THR A 290 9.33 -16.39 -7.69
C THR A 290 9.98 -17.47 -6.82
N ALA A 291 9.34 -17.84 -5.70
CA ALA A 291 9.81 -18.88 -4.78
C ALA A 291 10.06 -20.22 -5.51
N ARG A 292 9.14 -20.60 -6.40
CA ARG A 292 9.22 -21.79 -7.23
C ARG A 292 10.43 -21.79 -8.16
N LYS A 293 10.66 -20.70 -8.91
CA LYS A 293 11.80 -20.57 -9.84
C LYS A 293 13.14 -20.73 -9.11
N ILE A 294 13.28 -20.11 -7.93
CA ILE A 294 14.48 -20.22 -7.10
C ILE A 294 14.69 -21.62 -6.53
N GLN A 295 13.60 -22.32 -6.17
CA GLN A 295 13.66 -23.72 -5.75
C GLN A 295 14.08 -24.65 -6.89
N GLU A 296 13.58 -24.43 -8.12
CA GLU A 296 13.99 -25.16 -9.32
C GLU A 296 15.49 -24.94 -9.64
N GLN A 297 16.02 -23.73 -9.43
CA GLN A 297 17.45 -23.40 -9.57
C GLN A 297 18.36 -23.96 -8.46
N ASN A 298 17.81 -24.51 -7.37
CA ASN A 298 18.55 -25.12 -6.26
C ASN A 298 19.59 -24.16 -5.61
N LEU A 299 19.25 -22.88 -5.47
CA LEU A 299 20.15 -21.82 -5.03
C LEU A 299 20.90 -22.09 -3.70
N ASP A 300 20.25 -22.70 -2.71
CA ASP A 300 20.87 -23.12 -1.42
C ASP A 300 22.08 -24.05 -1.62
N ARG A 301 22.01 -24.92 -2.64
CA ARG A 301 23.10 -25.86 -3.00
C ARG A 301 24.22 -25.17 -3.78
N ALA A 302 23.91 -24.15 -4.59
CA ALA A 302 24.93 -23.39 -5.31
C ALA A 302 25.84 -22.63 -4.32
N LEU A 303 25.24 -21.95 -3.33
CA LEU A 303 25.98 -21.29 -2.25
C LEU A 303 26.80 -22.28 -1.40
N GLU A 304 26.23 -23.44 -1.04
CA GLU A 304 26.96 -24.49 -0.32
C GLU A 304 28.13 -25.07 -1.12
N ALA A 305 27.93 -25.29 -2.41
CA ALA A 305 28.97 -25.78 -3.30
C ALA A 305 30.08 -24.74 -3.51
N ALA A 306 29.73 -23.45 -3.60
CA ALA A 306 30.70 -22.35 -3.60
C ALA A 306 31.51 -22.34 -2.30
N GLU A 307 30.84 -22.35 -1.14
CA GLU A 307 31.48 -22.36 0.19
C GLU A 307 32.47 -23.53 0.33
N LEU A 308 32.03 -24.74 -0.01
CA LEU A 308 32.86 -25.94 0.07
C LEU A 308 34.04 -25.91 -0.92
N SER A 309 33.86 -25.30 -2.09
CA SER A 309 34.93 -25.12 -3.08
C SER A 309 35.99 -24.13 -2.60
N VAL A 310 35.57 -22.99 -2.02
CA VAL A 310 36.49 -22.03 -1.38
C VAL A 310 37.26 -22.69 -0.23
N ARG A 311 36.57 -23.39 0.69
CA ARG A 311 37.22 -24.13 1.81
C ARG A 311 38.24 -25.17 1.35
N ARG A 312 38.08 -25.72 0.15
CA ARG A 312 39.00 -26.71 -0.46
C ARG A 312 40.06 -26.09 -1.36
N GLY A 313 40.06 -24.77 -1.56
CA GLY A 313 40.97 -24.06 -2.46
C GLY A 313 40.66 -24.23 -3.95
N LEU A 314 39.47 -24.73 -4.31
CA LEU A 314 39.02 -24.97 -5.68
C LEU A 314 38.45 -23.66 -6.28
N ALA A 315 39.34 -22.73 -6.63
CA ALA A 315 38.95 -21.37 -7.00
C ALA A 315 38.09 -21.27 -8.29
N ASP A 316 38.37 -22.10 -9.30
CA ASP A 316 37.61 -22.07 -10.56
C ASP A 316 36.21 -22.71 -10.41
N ASP A 317 36.10 -23.76 -9.58
CA ASP A 317 34.80 -24.36 -9.21
C ASP A 317 33.98 -23.38 -8.37
N ALA A 318 34.60 -22.69 -7.41
CA ALA A 318 33.95 -21.66 -6.60
C ALA A 318 33.37 -20.53 -7.48
N ARG A 319 34.16 -19.98 -8.42
CA ARG A 319 33.69 -19.02 -9.45
C ARG A 319 32.65 -19.62 -10.41
N GLY A 320 32.56 -20.94 -10.53
CA GLY A 320 31.50 -21.61 -11.29
C GLY A 320 30.16 -21.57 -10.53
N GLN A 321 30.19 -21.89 -9.24
CA GLN A 321 29.01 -21.97 -8.38
C GLN A 321 28.49 -20.58 -7.96
N GLU A 322 29.39 -19.64 -7.66
CA GLU A 322 29.04 -18.23 -7.37
C GLU A 322 28.24 -17.62 -8.52
N ARG A 323 28.71 -17.72 -9.78
CA ARG A 323 27.96 -17.18 -10.95
C ARG A 323 26.58 -17.82 -11.17
N ILE A 324 26.30 -18.98 -10.61
CA ILE A 324 24.96 -19.58 -10.59
C ILE A 324 24.15 -18.96 -9.45
N ALA A 325 24.76 -18.80 -8.28
CA ALA A 325 24.13 -18.20 -7.11
C ALA A 325 23.77 -16.72 -7.31
N GLY A 326 24.71 -15.88 -7.75
CA GLY A 326 24.48 -14.46 -8.02
C GLY A 326 23.38 -14.23 -9.07
N LYS A 327 23.28 -15.09 -10.10
CA LYS A 327 22.16 -15.04 -11.05
C LYS A 327 20.82 -15.35 -10.40
N GLY A 328 20.74 -16.44 -9.64
CA GLY A 328 19.50 -16.80 -8.92
C GLY A 328 19.10 -15.74 -7.89
N ILE A 329 20.06 -15.09 -7.24
CA ILE A 329 19.81 -14.01 -6.28
C ILE A 329 19.35 -12.72 -6.99
N GLY A 330 19.93 -12.37 -8.13
CA GLY A 330 19.44 -11.29 -8.98
C GLY A 330 18.02 -11.53 -9.51
N GLU A 331 17.68 -12.77 -9.88
CA GLU A 331 16.31 -13.17 -10.28
C GLU A 331 15.33 -13.14 -9.10
N LEU A 332 15.74 -13.57 -7.90
CA LEU A 332 14.97 -13.48 -6.67
C LEU A 332 14.64 -12.02 -6.33
N ARG A 333 15.64 -11.13 -6.38
CA ARG A 333 15.47 -9.69 -6.17
C ARG A 333 14.47 -9.10 -7.15
N GLN A 334 14.59 -9.40 -8.45
CA GLN A 334 13.66 -8.94 -9.48
C GLN A 334 12.24 -9.51 -9.31
N GLY A 335 12.10 -10.73 -8.79
CA GLY A 335 10.80 -11.33 -8.48
C GLY A 335 10.11 -10.66 -7.30
N ILE A 336 10.86 -10.37 -6.24
CA ILE A 336 10.37 -9.63 -5.06
C ILE A 336 10.03 -8.18 -5.42
N GLU A 337 10.81 -7.51 -6.27
CA GLU A 337 10.51 -6.14 -6.74
C GLU A 337 9.20 -6.09 -7.55
N ARG A 338 9.02 -7.01 -8.53
CA ARG A 338 7.75 -7.13 -9.29
C ARG A 338 6.54 -7.47 -8.42
N ALA A 339 6.75 -8.24 -7.35
CA ALA A 339 5.71 -8.50 -6.36
C ALA A 339 5.40 -7.25 -5.50
N ALA A 340 6.41 -6.43 -5.21
CA ALA A 340 6.26 -5.21 -4.40
C ALA A 340 5.48 -4.13 -5.15
N GLU A 341 5.72 -3.96 -6.46
CA GLU A 341 4.97 -3.06 -7.36
C GLU A 341 3.45 -3.27 -7.28
N SER A 342 2.99 -4.51 -7.08
CA SER A 342 1.56 -4.83 -6.96
C SER A 342 0.90 -4.31 -5.67
N VAL A 343 1.66 -3.99 -4.62
CA VAL A 343 1.12 -3.69 -3.27
C VAL A 343 1.59 -2.36 -2.69
N LEU A 344 2.85 -1.96 -2.92
CA LEU A 344 3.30 -0.58 -2.68
C LEU A 344 2.60 0.41 -3.62
N GLY A 345 1.99 -0.12 -4.69
CA GLY A 345 1.59 0.64 -5.87
C GLY A 345 2.77 0.86 -6.80
N ASP A 346 2.48 1.34 -7.99
CA ASP A 346 3.51 1.79 -8.92
C ASP A 346 4.27 2.96 -8.28
N ASP A 347 5.58 2.78 -8.05
CA ASP A 347 6.48 3.80 -7.52
C ASP A 347 6.38 5.13 -8.32
N THR A 348 6.02 5.06 -9.62
CA THR A 348 5.80 6.25 -10.44
C THR A 348 4.54 7.01 -10.05
N GLU A 349 3.49 6.37 -9.53
CA GLU A 349 2.29 7.02 -8.98
C GLU A 349 2.55 7.61 -7.58
N ALA A 350 3.42 6.96 -6.78
CA ALA A 350 3.91 7.54 -5.53
C ALA A 350 4.74 8.81 -5.81
N LEU A 351 5.70 8.74 -6.74
CA LEU A 351 6.50 9.89 -7.18
C LEU A 351 5.65 10.98 -7.86
N ARG A 352 4.59 10.62 -8.61
CA ARG A 352 3.69 11.60 -9.23
C ARG A 352 2.92 12.38 -8.17
N ARG A 353 2.35 11.69 -7.18
CA ARG A 353 1.66 12.33 -6.04
C ARG A 353 2.63 13.14 -5.18
N ALA A 354 3.83 12.65 -4.93
CA ALA A 354 4.88 13.39 -4.22
C ALA A 354 5.28 14.68 -4.98
N ARG A 355 5.42 14.62 -6.30
CA ARG A 355 5.68 15.79 -7.16
C ARG A 355 4.55 16.81 -7.09
N GLU A 356 3.29 16.35 -7.21
CA GLU A 356 2.10 17.22 -7.13
C GLU A 356 1.96 17.89 -5.75
N GLU A 357 2.26 17.18 -4.65
CA GLU A 357 2.25 17.80 -3.33
C GLU A 357 3.43 18.74 -3.12
N LEU A 358 4.63 18.44 -3.65
CA LEU A 358 5.76 19.39 -3.64
C LEU A 358 5.45 20.66 -4.44
N ASP A 359 4.80 20.55 -5.61
CA ASP A 359 4.28 21.70 -6.36
C ASP A 359 3.35 22.54 -5.47
N ARG A 360 2.31 21.94 -4.88
CA ARG A 360 1.36 22.67 -4.02
C ARG A 360 2.01 23.26 -2.77
N LEU A 361 2.97 22.58 -2.14
CA LEU A 361 3.69 23.05 -0.95
C LEU A 361 4.65 24.20 -1.29
N ALA A 362 5.26 24.17 -2.48
CA ALA A 362 6.12 25.24 -2.98
C ALA A 362 5.31 26.47 -3.35
N ASP A 363 4.19 26.30 -4.06
CA ASP A 363 3.29 27.40 -4.44
C ASP A 363 2.67 28.06 -3.21
N GLN A 364 2.16 27.27 -2.25
CA GLN A 364 1.63 27.78 -0.96
C GLN A 364 2.64 28.63 -0.19
N LEU A 365 3.92 28.25 -0.22
CA LEU A 365 5.00 29.01 0.41
C LEU A 365 5.43 30.22 -0.42
N GLY A 366 5.49 30.08 -1.74
CA GLY A 366 5.82 31.16 -2.68
C GLY A 366 4.81 32.31 -2.62
N ASP A 367 3.53 31.97 -2.53
CA ASP A 367 2.40 32.86 -2.32
C ASP A 367 2.52 33.66 -1.01
N GLU A 368 2.91 33.01 0.08
CA GLU A 368 3.13 33.68 1.38
C GLU A 368 4.32 34.64 1.33
N ILE A 369 5.43 34.21 0.71
CA ILE A 369 6.61 35.05 0.46
C ILE A 369 6.22 36.27 -0.40
N ALA A 370 5.49 36.08 -1.50
CA ALA A 370 5.10 37.14 -2.41
C ALA A 370 4.21 38.19 -1.73
N ARG A 371 3.19 37.72 -0.98
CA ARG A 371 2.29 38.57 -0.20
C ARG A 371 3.03 39.44 0.82
N ASN A 372 4.03 38.89 1.52
CA ASN A 372 4.70 39.60 2.61
C ASN A 372 6.01 40.32 2.21
N THR A 373 6.51 40.11 0.99
CA THR A 373 7.65 40.88 0.43
C THR A 373 7.22 42.02 -0.49
N GLY A 374 5.91 42.21 -0.72
CA GLY A 374 5.37 43.31 -1.52
C GLY A 374 5.72 43.23 -3.01
N GLN A 375 5.96 42.01 -3.54
CA GLN A 375 6.45 41.81 -4.91
C GLN A 375 5.34 41.86 -5.99
N ASP A 376 4.20 42.49 -5.72
CA ASP A 376 3.11 42.73 -6.69
C ASP A 376 3.13 44.14 -7.32
N ASP A 377 3.85 45.10 -6.72
CA ASP A 377 3.83 46.52 -7.11
C ASP A 377 4.76 46.89 -8.29
N ARG A 378 5.03 45.95 -9.22
CA ARG A 378 5.90 46.19 -10.40
C ARG A 378 5.39 45.63 -11.72
N ARG A 379 4.07 45.47 -11.86
CA ARG A 379 3.44 45.09 -13.14
C ARG A 379 2.26 45.94 -13.62
N ASP A 380 2.02 47.12 -13.05
CA ASP A 380 1.28 48.19 -13.73
C ASP A 380 1.93 49.55 -13.45
N GLY A 381 2.50 50.17 -14.49
CA GLY A 381 3.44 51.29 -14.32
C GLY A 381 3.91 51.98 -15.60
N ARG A 382 3.09 51.94 -16.65
CA ARG A 382 3.11 52.81 -17.86
C ARG A 382 1.64 52.97 -18.25
N GLU A 383 1.08 54.15 -18.52
CA GLU A 383 1.69 55.44 -18.83
C GLU A 383 0.68 56.55 -18.49
N SER A 384 1.11 57.66 -17.87
CA SER A 384 0.26 58.85 -17.70
C SER A 384 1.12 60.09 -17.51
N GLY A 385 1.06 61.00 -18.49
CA GLY A 385 1.75 62.28 -18.47
C GLY A 385 1.41 63.12 -19.70
N GLN A 386 1.14 64.42 -19.48
CA GLN A 386 0.61 65.40 -20.45
C GLN A 386 -0.89 65.13 -20.74
N GLY A 387 -1.83 66.06 -20.51
CA GLY A 387 -1.86 67.48 -20.90
C GLY A 387 -2.79 67.58 -22.13
N GLU A 388 -3.83 68.42 -22.21
CA GLU A 388 -4.06 69.76 -21.65
C GLU A 388 -5.57 70.09 -21.53
N GLU A 389 -5.85 71.21 -20.85
CA GLU A 389 -7.00 72.13 -20.95
C GLU A 389 -8.46 71.69 -20.70
N ASP A 390 -9.02 72.32 -19.65
CA ASP A 390 -10.45 72.56 -19.42
C ASP A 390 -11.00 73.58 -20.43
N SER A 391 -12.22 73.34 -20.95
CA SER A 391 -12.96 74.31 -21.76
C SER A 391 -14.48 74.11 -21.69
N GLN A 392 -15.04 74.72 -20.65
CA GLN A 392 -16.37 75.33 -20.59
C GLN A 392 -17.62 74.43 -20.62
N GLN A 393 -18.41 74.62 -19.57
CA GLN A 393 -19.83 74.28 -19.53
C GLN A 393 -20.63 75.09 -20.57
N GLN A 394 -21.50 74.43 -21.33
CA GLN A 394 -22.87 74.94 -21.44
C GLN A 394 -23.90 73.80 -21.53
N VAL A 395 -25.08 74.07 -21.00
CA VAL A 395 -26.14 73.11 -20.65
C VAL A 395 -27.15 73.00 -21.77
N GLU A 396 -27.56 71.78 -22.16
CA GLU A 396 -28.83 71.57 -22.88
C GLU A 396 -29.55 70.27 -22.45
N ARG A 397 -30.51 70.44 -21.53
CA ARG A 397 -31.85 69.80 -21.45
C ARG A 397 -32.05 68.29 -21.69
N GLN A 398 -32.43 67.61 -20.60
CA GLN A 398 -33.38 66.47 -20.52
C GLN A 398 -34.79 66.81 -21.09
N PRO A 399 -35.79 65.88 -21.19
CA PRO A 399 -35.83 64.44 -20.82
C PRO A 399 -36.56 63.49 -21.82
N GLY A 400 -36.65 62.19 -21.47
CA GLY A 400 -37.63 61.21 -22.00
C GLY A 400 -37.01 60.09 -22.86
N GLY A 401 -37.49 58.83 -22.85
CA GLY A 401 -38.58 58.22 -22.07
C GLY A 401 -39.44 57.29 -22.93
N GLY A 402 -39.40 55.97 -22.68
CA GLY A 402 -40.39 55.02 -23.20
C GLY A 402 -39.85 53.78 -23.94
N ASN A 403 -40.23 52.60 -23.42
CA ASN A 403 -40.40 51.30 -24.06
C ASN A 403 -39.54 50.88 -25.27
N GLN A 404 -38.95 49.68 -25.15
CA GLN A 404 -38.94 48.72 -26.25
C GLN A 404 -39.41 47.34 -25.81
N GLN A 405 -40.45 46.86 -26.49
CA GLN A 405 -40.98 45.51 -26.40
C GLN A 405 -40.97 44.91 -27.81
N GLN A 406 -40.42 43.70 -27.93
CA GLN A 406 -40.63 42.72 -29.01
C GLN A 406 -40.09 42.96 -30.45
N ARG A 407 -39.79 41.78 -31.05
CA ARG A 407 -39.69 41.40 -32.47
C ARG A 407 -38.37 41.65 -33.22
N ASN A 408 -37.71 40.52 -33.50
CA ASN A 408 -37.26 40.00 -34.82
C ASN A 408 -36.75 41.01 -35.86
N PRO A 409 -35.62 40.69 -36.52
CA PRO A 409 -35.77 40.34 -37.93
C PRO A 409 -34.84 39.21 -38.45
N GLU A 410 -35.41 38.44 -39.38
CA GLU A 410 -34.76 37.90 -40.59
C GLU A 410 -35.37 38.76 -41.76
N PRO A 411 -34.69 39.12 -42.88
CA PRO A 411 -33.92 38.20 -43.73
C PRO A 411 -32.66 38.71 -44.51
N GLN A 412 -31.94 37.72 -45.07
CA GLN A 412 -31.15 37.58 -46.33
C GLN A 412 -31.01 38.78 -47.34
N PRO A 413 -29.98 38.84 -48.26
CA PRO A 413 -29.53 37.69 -49.09
C PRO A 413 -28.08 37.60 -49.68
N ALA A 414 -27.72 36.37 -50.14
CA ALA A 414 -26.85 35.97 -51.28
C ALA A 414 -25.33 36.33 -51.31
N ASN A 415 -24.41 35.61 -52.00
CA ASN A 415 -24.53 34.54 -53.02
C ASN A 415 -23.26 33.63 -53.19
N GLY A 416 -23.45 32.37 -53.63
CA GLY A 416 -22.46 31.49 -54.31
C GLY A 416 -21.40 30.75 -53.45
N GLY A 417 -21.02 29.48 -53.68
CA GLY A 417 -21.50 28.43 -54.60
C GLY A 417 -20.39 27.40 -54.94
N GLY A 418 -20.66 26.08 -54.94
CA GLY A 418 -19.68 25.07 -55.44
C GLY A 418 -19.71 23.68 -54.77
N GLN A 419 -19.80 22.62 -55.58
CA GLN A 419 -20.01 21.19 -55.28
C GLN A 419 -18.75 20.38 -54.81
N PRO A 420 -18.87 19.06 -54.48
CA PRO A 420 -17.92 18.28 -53.65
C PRO A 420 -17.00 17.34 -54.51
N PRO A 421 -16.31 16.27 -54.01
CA PRO A 421 -16.90 15.04 -53.44
C PRO A 421 -16.08 14.32 -52.31
N ALA A 422 -16.53 13.11 -51.92
CA ALA A 422 -16.00 12.28 -50.84
C ALA A 422 -15.08 11.13 -51.30
N ASN A 423 -14.35 10.49 -50.35
CA ASN A 423 -14.27 9.02 -50.27
C ASN A 423 -13.58 8.51 -48.98
N ALA A 424 -14.21 7.54 -48.31
CA ALA A 424 -13.58 6.62 -47.34
C ALA A 424 -14.30 5.26 -47.42
N PRO A 425 -13.60 4.13 -47.62
CA PRO A 425 -14.24 2.85 -47.99
C PRO A 425 -14.75 2.01 -46.79
N ARG A 426 -15.75 1.17 -47.08
CA ARG A 426 -16.37 0.16 -46.20
C ARG A 426 -15.79 -1.25 -46.41
N SER A 427 -16.06 -2.11 -45.41
CA SER A 427 -16.28 -3.58 -45.43
C SER A 427 -15.35 -4.33 -44.46
N SER A 428 -15.73 -5.40 -43.76
CA SER A 428 -17.02 -6.12 -43.53
C SER A 428 -16.71 -7.18 -42.43
N ASN A 429 -17.56 -7.50 -41.46
CA ASN A 429 -18.66 -8.48 -41.59
C ASN A 429 -19.53 -8.55 -40.31
N GLN A 430 -20.77 -9.04 -40.46
CA GLN A 430 -21.75 -9.38 -39.39
C GLN A 430 -21.63 -10.88 -38.97
N PRO A 431 -22.41 -11.50 -38.04
CA PRO A 431 -23.84 -11.22 -37.73
C PRO A 431 -24.41 -11.36 -36.28
N SER A 432 -25.54 -10.66 -36.07
CA SER A 432 -26.79 -10.99 -35.32
C SER A 432 -26.86 -11.23 -33.80
N GLY A 433 -27.95 -10.71 -33.19
CA GLY A 433 -28.50 -11.14 -31.89
C GLY A 433 -29.32 -10.08 -31.11
N GLU A 434 -30.62 -9.96 -31.41
CA GLU A 434 -31.78 -9.36 -30.70
C GLU A 434 -31.68 -8.43 -29.44
N ASP A 435 -32.52 -7.37 -29.51
CA ASP A 435 -33.43 -6.77 -28.50
C ASP A 435 -32.97 -6.20 -27.13
N ALA A 436 -33.05 -4.87 -27.02
CA ALA A 436 -33.53 -4.14 -25.83
C ALA A 436 -34.05 -2.72 -26.19
N PRO A 437 -35.30 -2.33 -25.84
CA PRO A 437 -35.83 -1.00 -26.15
C PRO A 437 -35.56 0.06 -25.06
N GLN A 438 -34.97 1.17 -25.51
CA GLN A 438 -35.33 2.57 -25.20
C GLN A 438 -36.14 2.85 -23.91
N GLN A 439 -35.54 3.57 -22.95
CA GLN A 439 -36.27 4.29 -21.91
C GLN A 439 -35.85 5.75 -21.85
N ASP A 440 -36.85 6.62 -21.69
CA ASP A 440 -36.79 8.07 -21.88
C ASP A 440 -37.10 8.79 -20.54
N SER A 441 -36.85 10.10 -20.50
CA SER A 441 -37.45 11.06 -19.55
C SER A 441 -37.07 10.98 -18.04
N GLN A 442 -36.13 11.84 -17.64
CA GLN A 442 -36.06 12.38 -16.25
C GLN A 442 -37.14 13.44 -16.01
N PRO A 443 -37.65 13.56 -14.78
CA PRO A 443 -38.14 14.85 -14.25
C PRO A 443 -37.53 15.23 -12.90
N MET A 444 -37.34 16.54 -12.70
CA MET A 444 -36.88 17.15 -11.44
C MET A 444 -37.95 17.12 -10.32
N PRO A 445 -37.55 17.14 -9.04
CA PRO A 445 -38.43 17.51 -7.94
C PRO A 445 -38.33 19.01 -7.61
N GLN A 446 -39.47 19.71 -7.54
CA GLN A 446 -39.59 21.03 -6.93
C GLN A 446 -40.77 21.05 -5.94
N GLY A 447 -40.47 21.39 -4.68
CA GLY A 447 -41.35 21.97 -3.65
C GLY A 447 -42.76 21.41 -3.41
N ASN A 448 -43.03 20.96 -2.17
CA ASN A 448 -43.92 21.75 -1.31
C ASN A 448 -43.86 21.39 0.19
N GLN A 449 -44.11 22.41 1.01
CA GLN A 449 -44.47 22.31 2.43
C GLN A 449 -46.01 22.20 2.54
N PRO A 450 -46.57 21.64 3.63
CA PRO A 450 -47.06 22.52 4.70
C PRO A 450 -46.88 21.93 6.12
N GLY A 451 -47.26 22.68 7.16
CA GLY A 451 -47.27 22.20 8.54
C GLY A 451 -48.30 22.89 9.42
N GLU A 452 -48.68 22.23 10.52
CA GLU A 452 -49.53 22.64 11.66
C GLU A 452 -49.46 21.48 12.70
N GLN A 453 -49.73 21.57 14.01
CA GLN A 453 -49.62 22.65 15.02
C GLN A 453 -49.84 22.02 16.43
N ALA A 454 -49.05 22.41 17.45
CA ALA A 454 -49.28 22.21 18.91
C ALA A 454 -49.47 20.75 19.45
N GLY A 455 -49.25 20.44 20.73
CA GLY A 455 -48.70 21.17 21.88
C GLY A 455 -48.92 20.36 23.19
N GLY A 456 -48.04 20.46 24.18
CA GLY A 456 -48.21 19.76 25.46
C GLY A 456 -47.08 19.98 26.45
N SER A 457 -47.39 20.35 27.69
CA SER A 457 -46.40 20.79 28.70
C SER A 457 -46.53 20.09 30.06
N ASN A 458 -45.40 19.55 30.52
CA ASN A 458 -44.83 19.70 31.88
C ASN A 458 -45.34 18.81 33.07
N ARG A 459 -44.43 18.64 34.06
CA ARG A 459 -44.54 18.05 35.43
C ARG A 459 -44.59 16.50 35.47
N GLY A 460 -43.87 15.75 36.33
CA GLY A 460 -42.88 16.00 37.41
C GLY A 460 -42.51 14.64 38.11
N GLN A 461 -41.74 14.48 39.20
CA GLN A 461 -40.85 15.37 39.98
C GLN A 461 -40.05 14.58 41.08
N GLN A 462 -38.73 14.83 41.23
CA GLN A 462 -37.85 14.59 42.43
C GLN A 462 -37.45 13.19 42.97
N GLY A 463 -36.19 13.10 43.39
CA GLY A 463 -35.60 12.17 44.38
C GLY A 463 -34.14 12.59 44.70
N GLN A 464 -33.75 12.73 45.97
CA GLN A 464 -32.53 13.47 46.39
C GLN A 464 -31.92 12.93 47.71
N GLY A 465 -30.59 12.91 47.89
CA GLY A 465 -29.94 12.93 49.23
C GLY A 465 -28.61 12.14 49.46
N GLY A 466 -27.61 12.80 50.10
CA GLY A 466 -26.40 12.23 50.77
C GLY A 466 -25.18 11.94 49.85
N GLN A 467 -23.98 12.55 49.92
CA GLN A 467 -23.15 13.17 50.98
C GLN A 467 -22.55 12.12 51.95
N GLN A 468 -21.22 11.87 52.03
CA GLN A 468 -20.18 12.65 52.76
C GLN A 468 -18.76 12.04 52.50
N GLN A 469 -17.76 12.74 51.92
CA GLN A 469 -16.60 13.43 52.56
C GLN A 469 -15.46 12.57 53.19
N SER A 470 -14.22 12.59 52.62
CA SER A 470 -12.95 13.00 53.32
C SER A 470 -11.59 12.62 52.63
N SER A 471 -10.72 13.63 52.50
CA SER A 471 -9.23 13.67 52.57
C SER A 471 -8.25 12.68 51.86
N SER A 472 -7.62 13.20 50.78
CA SER A 472 -6.16 13.55 50.69
C SER A 472 -5.04 12.54 50.29
N ARG A 473 -4.20 13.01 49.34
CA ARG A 473 -2.84 12.57 48.88
C ARG A 473 -2.80 11.43 47.84
N ARG A 474 -1.84 11.36 46.90
CA ARG A 474 -1.04 12.39 46.16
C ARG A 474 -0.33 11.68 44.98
N GLY A 475 -0.50 12.19 43.75
CA GLY A 475 0.18 11.69 42.54
C GLY A 475 -0.55 10.50 41.88
N GLY A 476 -0.64 10.41 40.55
CA GLY A 476 -0.25 11.39 39.54
C GLY A 476 -0.41 10.79 38.15
N ASN A 477 -1.49 11.13 37.44
CA ASN A 477 -1.67 10.76 36.04
C ASN A 477 -2.21 11.97 35.25
N ARG A 478 -1.81 12.09 33.98
CA ARG A 478 -1.87 13.34 33.22
C ARG A 478 -2.42 13.06 31.82
N SER A 479 -3.75 13.15 31.68
CA SER A 479 -4.43 13.20 30.37
C SER A 479 -5.23 14.49 30.21
N GLN A 480 -5.26 15.01 28.99
CA GLN A 480 -5.82 16.31 28.64
C GLN A 480 -7.36 16.30 28.57
N SER A 481 -7.98 17.42 28.94
CA SER A 481 -8.83 18.21 28.01
C SER A 481 -9.35 19.50 28.65
N ASN A 482 -9.36 20.58 27.85
CA ASN A 482 -9.97 21.90 28.04
C ASN A 482 -9.73 22.72 29.32
N PRO A 483 -9.50 24.03 29.12
CA PRO A 483 -10.46 24.99 29.65
C PRO A 483 -10.96 25.96 28.57
N ASN A 484 -12.28 26.16 28.52
CA ASN A 484 -12.88 27.34 27.90
C ASN A 484 -13.46 28.24 28.99
N THR A 485 -13.41 29.55 28.76
CA THR A 485 -14.13 30.62 29.48
C THR A 485 -13.68 31.00 30.90
N ALA A 486 -12.88 32.06 30.98
CA ALA A 486 -13.04 33.13 31.96
C ALA A 486 -12.81 34.49 31.26
N ALA A 487 -13.72 35.45 31.44
CA ALA A 487 -13.66 36.81 30.86
C ALA A 487 -12.46 37.61 31.41
N GLY A 488 -11.93 38.69 30.83
CA GLY A 488 -12.37 39.69 29.82
C GLY A 488 -11.69 41.04 30.20
N PRO A 489 -11.88 42.21 29.53
CA PRO A 489 -12.70 42.49 28.35
C PRO A 489 -11.98 43.28 27.20
N GLY A 490 -12.64 43.37 26.03
CA GLY A 490 -12.58 44.56 25.16
C GLY A 490 -11.61 44.57 23.97
N GLY A 491 -12.11 44.26 22.77
CA GLY A 491 -11.35 44.43 21.51
C GLY A 491 -11.89 43.66 20.31
N PHE A 492 -13.16 43.84 19.94
CA PHE A 492 -13.73 43.17 18.75
C PHE A 492 -13.32 43.87 17.44
N ALA A 493 -12.79 43.08 16.50
CA ALA A 493 -12.76 43.35 15.06
C ALA A 493 -13.23 42.07 14.32
N PRO A 494 -13.82 42.15 13.12
CA PRO A 494 -15.01 41.36 12.82
C PRO A 494 -14.79 39.93 12.31
N PHE A 495 -15.83 39.12 12.47
CA PHE A 495 -15.99 37.82 11.83
C PHE A 495 -15.86 37.92 10.31
N PHE A 496 -15.09 37.02 9.71
CA PHE A 496 -15.06 36.76 8.26
C PHE A 496 -15.45 35.30 7.98
N GLU A 497 -16.12 35.07 6.84
CA GLU A 497 -16.64 33.77 6.41
C GLU A 497 -15.55 32.69 6.23
N PRO A 498 -15.88 31.41 6.50
CA PRO A 498 -15.00 30.27 6.26
C PRO A 498 -15.03 29.88 4.76
N GLY A 499 -14.50 30.75 3.89
CA GLY A 499 -14.53 30.54 2.44
C GLY A 499 -13.21 30.77 1.69
N ASN A 500 -12.35 31.69 2.16
CA ASN A 500 -11.11 32.05 1.44
C ASN A 500 -10.05 32.68 2.35
N ARG A 501 -9.51 31.92 3.32
CA ARG A 501 -8.30 32.35 4.05
C ARG A 501 -7.07 32.03 3.21
N PRO A 502 -6.19 33.00 2.90
CA PRO A 502 -4.94 32.72 2.21
C PRO A 502 -4.07 31.79 3.07
N TRP A 503 -3.65 30.65 2.50
CA TRP A 503 -2.80 29.69 3.17
C TRP A 503 -1.47 30.34 3.58
N ALA A 504 -1.09 30.21 4.85
CA ALA A 504 0.05 30.89 5.45
C ALA A 504 0.94 29.89 6.20
N PRO A 505 1.78 29.12 5.47
CA PRO A 505 2.45 27.96 6.02
C PRO A 505 3.51 28.31 7.05
N LEU A 506 4.26 29.43 6.94
CA LEU A 506 5.27 29.79 7.95
C LEU A 506 4.77 30.75 9.02
N ALA A 507 3.97 31.76 8.65
CA ALA A 507 3.50 32.81 9.56
C ALA A 507 2.13 32.51 10.19
N GLY A 508 1.27 31.78 9.49
CA GLY A 508 -0.12 31.46 9.92
C GLY A 508 -0.25 30.25 10.85
N GLU A 509 -1.45 29.66 10.90
CA GLU A 509 -1.71 28.46 11.70
C GLU A 509 -1.38 27.15 10.95
N ASP A 510 -1.37 27.21 9.62
CA ASP A 510 -1.35 26.08 8.66
C ASP A 510 -0.01 25.30 8.57
N PHE A 511 1.00 25.69 9.35
CA PHE A 511 2.33 25.05 9.34
C PHE A 511 2.31 23.57 9.69
N ARG A 512 1.39 23.12 10.57
CA ARG A 512 1.33 21.71 10.95
C ARG A 512 1.00 20.88 9.72
N ASP A 513 -0.12 21.21 9.09
CA ASP A 513 -0.63 20.60 7.88
C ASP A 513 0.38 20.68 6.72
N TRP A 514 1.08 21.81 6.56
CA TRP A 514 2.18 21.95 5.58
C TRP A 514 3.41 21.09 5.92
N SER A 515 3.82 21.02 7.20
CA SER A 515 4.95 20.20 7.67
C SER A 515 4.63 18.70 7.65
N ASP A 516 3.37 18.33 7.80
CA ASP A 516 2.90 16.95 7.80
C ASP A 516 2.73 16.48 6.35
N ARG A 517 2.18 17.29 5.44
CA ARG A 517 2.21 16.97 3.99
C ARG A 517 3.64 16.85 3.43
N LEU A 518 4.59 17.65 3.91
CA LEU A 518 6.01 17.49 3.56
C LEU A 518 6.64 16.22 4.19
N ARG A 519 6.06 15.69 5.28
CA ARG A 519 6.39 14.36 5.82
C ARG A 519 5.79 13.25 4.97
N ASP A 520 4.55 13.40 4.51
CA ASP A 520 3.92 12.41 3.63
C ASP A 520 4.74 12.26 2.34
N VAL A 521 5.31 13.36 1.82
CA VAL A 521 6.30 13.33 0.72
C VAL A 521 7.59 12.58 1.10
N GLU A 522 8.13 12.75 2.32
CA GLU A 522 9.29 11.98 2.82
C GLU A 522 9.00 10.46 2.84
N GLU A 523 7.77 10.07 3.17
CA GLU A 523 7.33 8.68 3.25
C GLU A 523 6.91 8.10 1.89
N MET A 524 6.40 8.92 0.95
CA MET A 524 6.07 8.55 -0.43
C MET A 524 7.31 8.45 -1.36
N VAL A 525 8.39 9.17 -1.07
CA VAL A 525 9.60 9.13 -1.90
C VAL A 525 10.55 8.04 -1.39
N ASP A 526 10.85 7.10 -2.27
CA ASP A 526 11.60 5.89 -1.95
C ASP A 526 13.12 6.04 -2.04
N ASP A 527 13.60 7.09 -2.70
CA ASP A 527 15.02 7.43 -2.82
C ASP A 527 15.57 8.02 -1.50
N PRO A 528 16.62 7.44 -0.89
CA PRO A 528 17.20 7.92 0.36
C PRO A 528 17.74 9.37 0.32
N GLU A 529 18.25 9.83 -0.83
CA GLU A 529 18.82 11.18 -0.97
C GLU A 529 17.72 12.24 -1.02
N LEU A 530 16.66 11.97 -1.79
CA LEU A 530 15.47 12.83 -1.89
C LEU A 530 14.71 12.87 -0.56
N ARG A 531 14.59 11.73 0.12
CA ARG A 531 14.02 11.64 1.48
C ARG A 531 14.80 12.50 2.47
N ALA A 532 16.14 12.40 2.47
CA ALA A 532 17.00 13.22 3.32
C ALA A 532 16.89 14.72 2.99
N GLU A 533 16.61 15.08 1.74
CA GLU A 533 16.38 16.46 1.33
C GLU A 533 15.04 17.00 1.82
N ALA A 534 13.94 16.26 1.68
CA ALA A 534 12.64 16.60 2.25
C ALA A 534 12.73 16.82 3.78
N ALA A 535 13.41 15.91 4.48
CA ALA A 535 13.65 16.02 5.92
C ALA A 535 14.46 17.28 6.30
N ARG A 536 15.51 17.63 5.54
CA ARG A 536 16.30 18.86 5.74
C ARG A 536 15.45 20.12 5.57
N ILE A 537 14.62 20.19 4.52
CA ILE A 537 13.73 21.33 4.24
C ILE A 537 12.73 21.52 5.39
N ARG A 538 12.09 20.43 5.82
CA ARG A 538 11.14 20.45 6.94
C ARG A 538 11.80 20.93 8.24
N GLU A 539 13.01 20.48 8.55
CA GLU A 539 13.70 20.86 9.78
C GLU A 539 14.13 22.33 9.79
N ARG A 540 14.60 22.87 8.65
CA ARG A 540 14.87 24.31 8.52
C ARG A 540 13.60 25.15 8.71
N ALA A 541 12.49 24.76 8.09
CA ALA A 541 11.20 25.42 8.24
C ALA A 541 10.71 25.41 9.70
N ARG A 542 10.91 24.29 10.43
CA ARG A 542 10.66 24.18 11.88
C ARG A 542 11.53 25.12 12.70
N GLY A 543 12.83 25.20 12.39
CA GLY A 543 13.76 26.15 13.01
C GLY A 543 13.31 27.60 12.87
N MET A 544 13.02 28.03 11.64
CA MET A 544 12.55 29.39 11.34
C MET A 544 11.23 29.72 12.03
N ARG A 545 10.26 28.80 12.04
CA ARG A 545 8.99 29.03 12.76
C ARG A 545 9.18 29.06 14.27
N ALA A 546 10.11 28.28 14.82
CA ALA A 546 10.45 28.34 16.24
C ALA A 546 11.14 29.66 16.61
N GLU A 547 11.95 30.24 15.72
CA GLU A 547 12.53 31.58 15.90
C GLU A 547 11.46 32.68 15.79
N LEU A 548 10.60 32.63 14.77
CA LEU A 548 9.42 33.50 14.61
C LEU A 548 8.54 33.51 15.88
N LYS A 549 8.20 32.33 16.41
CA LYS A 549 7.40 32.21 17.65
C LYS A 549 8.15 32.63 18.92
N ARG A 550 9.49 32.63 18.94
CA ARG A 550 10.31 33.05 20.10
C ARG A 550 10.56 34.55 20.12
N HIS A 551 10.73 35.18 18.96
CA HIS A 551 11.11 36.59 18.86
C HIS A 551 9.97 37.52 18.43
N SER A 552 8.86 36.99 17.90
CA SER A 552 7.70 37.76 17.41
C SER A 552 8.03 38.82 16.34
N ASN A 553 9.21 38.71 15.73
CA ASN A 553 9.64 39.52 14.59
C ASN A 553 9.18 38.86 13.29
N GLU A 554 8.96 39.64 12.24
CA GLU A 554 8.67 39.11 10.90
C GLU A 554 9.78 38.15 10.42
N PRO A 555 9.44 37.08 9.68
CA PRO A 555 10.45 36.20 9.09
C PRO A 555 11.39 36.99 8.18
N ASN A 556 12.67 36.64 8.18
CA ASN A 556 13.56 37.09 7.11
C ASN A 556 13.17 36.32 5.83
N TRP A 557 12.31 36.92 5.00
CA TRP A 557 11.76 36.28 3.81
C TRP A 557 12.81 35.97 2.74
N ASP A 558 13.90 36.73 2.68
CA ASP A 558 15.05 36.40 1.82
C ASP A 558 15.74 35.10 2.29
N LEU A 559 15.87 34.91 3.61
CA LEU A 559 16.41 33.67 4.18
C LEU A 559 15.46 32.48 3.94
N VAL A 560 14.16 32.66 4.16
CA VAL A 560 13.12 31.65 3.84
C VAL A 560 13.19 31.23 2.37
N LYS A 561 13.37 32.21 1.47
CA LYS A 561 13.45 31.98 0.02
C LYS A 561 14.66 31.12 -0.36
N VAL A 562 15.81 31.36 0.28
CA VAL A 562 17.07 30.64 0.01
C VAL A 562 17.12 29.25 0.66
N GLU A 563 16.67 29.12 1.91
CA GLU A 563 16.88 27.90 2.72
C GLU A 563 15.71 26.91 2.71
N VAL A 564 14.50 27.36 2.37
CA VAL A 564 13.29 26.52 2.32
C VAL A 564 12.68 26.50 0.92
N SER A 565 12.25 27.65 0.38
CA SER A 565 11.49 27.70 -0.88
C SER A 565 12.29 27.18 -2.09
N ARG A 566 13.50 27.70 -2.31
CA ARG A 566 14.37 27.25 -3.41
C ARG A 566 14.71 25.74 -3.33
N PRO A 567 15.15 25.20 -2.18
CA PRO A 567 15.31 23.75 -2.00
C PRO A 567 14.03 22.93 -2.25
N LEU A 568 12.84 23.48 -1.99
CA LEU A 568 11.57 22.79 -2.26
C LEU A 568 11.32 22.64 -3.77
N TYR A 569 11.60 23.68 -4.56
CA TYR A 569 11.59 23.60 -6.02
C TYR A 569 12.69 22.67 -6.56
N GLU A 570 13.91 22.72 -6.02
CA GLU A 570 15.01 21.83 -6.41
C GLU A 570 14.70 20.35 -6.11
N LEU A 571 14.07 20.06 -4.96
CA LEU A 571 13.59 18.72 -4.60
C LEU A 571 12.50 18.23 -5.56
N ARG A 572 11.50 19.08 -5.86
CA ARG A 572 10.45 18.76 -6.84
C ARG A 572 11.04 18.39 -8.19
N ASP A 573 11.99 19.18 -8.68
CA ASP A 573 12.60 18.97 -10.00
C ASP A 573 13.36 17.63 -10.05
N ARG A 574 14.05 17.24 -8.97
CA ARG A 574 14.68 15.91 -8.84
C ARG A 574 13.67 14.76 -8.75
N VAL A 575 12.55 14.94 -8.04
CA VAL A 575 11.45 13.95 -8.01
C VAL A 575 10.83 13.78 -9.40
N ALA A 576 10.73 14.86 -10.18
CA ALA A 576 10.29 14.81 -11.57
C ALA A 576 11.30 14.09 -12.49
N GLU A 577 12.61 14.29 -12.28
CA GLU A 577 13.66 13.59 -13.02
C GLU A 577 13.67 12.08 -12.71
N GLU A 578 13.55 11.67 -11.44
CA GLU A 578 13.42 10.26 -11.07
C GLU A 578 12.13 9.62 -11.62
N LEU A 579 11.01 10.35 -11.62
CA LEU A 579 9.77 9.89 -12.27
C LEU A 579 9.99 9.65 -13.77
N LEU A 580 10.60 10.59 -14.48
CA LEU A 580 10.93 10.42 -15.91
C LEU A 580 11.88 9.25 -16.14
N ARG A 581 12.89 9.09 -15.28
CA ARG A 581 13.87 8.00 -15.35
C ARG A 581 13.21 6.64 -15.18
N ARG A 582 12.27 6.49 -14.25
CA ARG A 582 11.50 5.25 -14.04
C ARG A 582 10.53 4.99 -15.17
N THR A 583 9.66 5.95 -15.51
CA THR A 583 8.76 5.83 -16.67
C THR A 583 9.51 5.51 -17.97
N SER A 584 10.73 6.01 -18.18
CA SER A 584 11.55 5.65 -19.35
C SER A 584 12.15 4.23 -19.33
N LYS A 585 12.35 3.63 -18.15
CA LYS A 585 12.76 2.22 -17.99
C LYS A 585 11.58 1.28 -18.18
N ASP A 586 10.40 1.65 -17.71
CA ASP A 586 9.18 0.86 -17.88
C ASP A 586 8.65 0.96 -19.31
N ALA A 587 8.89 2.11 -19.97
CA ALA A 587 8.68 2.30 -21.40
C ALA A 587 9.72 1.60 -22.30
N LEU A 588 10.63 0.76 -21.75
CA LEU A 588 11.57 -0.04 -22.53
C LEU A 588 10.94 -1.29 -23.19
N LEU A 589 9.63 -1.25 -23.43
CA LEU A 589 9.03 -2.00 -24.53
C LEU A 589 9.72 -1.57 -25.84
N PRO A 590 9.92 -2.47 -26.81
CA PRO A 590 10.42 -2.08 -28.13
C PRO A 590 9.41 -1.16 -28.82
N LEU A 591 9.66 0.16 -28.76
CA LEU A 591 8.96 1.16 -29.56
C LEU A 591 9.23 0.86 -31.03
N ASP A 592 8.24 0.23 -31.67
CA ASP A 592 8.32 -0.18 -33.06
C ASP A 592 8.32 1.07 -33.96
N ARG A 593 9.52 1.41 -34.44
CA ARG A 593 9.80 2.26 -35.62
C ARG A 593 9.47 3.75 -35.50
N ASP A 594 10.50 4.50 -35.11
CA ASP A 594 10.80 5.73 -35.85
C ASP A 594 10.89 5.41 -37.35
N PRO A 595 10.19 6.15 -38.24
CA PRO A 595 10.24 5.89 -39.67
C PRO A 595 11.66 6.13 -40.19
N VAL A 596 12.27 5.09 -40.79
CA VAL A 596 13.62 5.17 -41.36
C VAL A 596 13.71 6.39 -42.28
N PRO A 597 14.63 7.35 -42.02
CA PRO A 597 14.75 8.56 -42.84
C PRO A 597 14.85 8.22 -44.33
N PRO A 598 14.19 8.95 -45.24
CA PRO A 598 14.02 8.54 -46.64
C PRO A 598 15.34 8.33 -47.40
N LYS A 599 16.44 8.95 -46.93
CA LYS A 599 17.82 8.72 -47.38
C LYS A 599 18.38 7.31 -47.13
N TYR A 600 17.75 6.50 -46.27
CA TYR A 600 18.21 5.15 -45.87
C TYR A 600 17.19 4.04 -46.15
N SER A 601 15.94 4.38 -46.50
CA SER A 601 14.87 3.39 -46.75
C SER A 601 15.23 2.38 -47.84
N GLU A 602 15.83 2.82 -48.96
CA GLU A 602 16.33 1.91 -49.99
C GLU A 602 17.48 1.01 -49.51
N LYS A 603 18.36 1.50 -48.63
CA LYS A 603 19.49 0.72 -48.13
C LYS A 603 19.03 -0.38 -47.18
N THR A 604 18.09 -0.08 -46.28
CA THR A 604 17.45 -1.09 -45.42
C THR A 604 16.61 -2.06 -46.24
N ARG A 605 15.83 -1.58 -47.23
CA ARG A 605 15.09 -2.45 -48.15
C ARG A 605 16.03 -3.45 -48.84
N ARG A 606 17.10 -2.98 -49.49
CA ARG A 606 18.09 -3.85 -50.15
C ARG A 606 18.85 -4.77 -49.18
N TYR A 607 18.99 -4.39 -47.90
CA TYR A 607 19.61 -5.23 -46.87
C TYR A 607 18.68 -6.38 -46.46
N TYR A 608 17.42 -6.09 -46.13
CA TYR A 608 16.43 -7.12 -45.80
C TYR A 608 16.04 -8.00 -46.99
N GLU A 609 16.00 -7.43 -48.21
CA GLU A 609 15.79 -8.19 -49.45
C GLU A 609 16.93 -9.19 -49.69
N ARG A 610 18.19 -8.79 -49.42
CA ARG A 610 19.37 -9.68 -49.49
C ARG A 610 19.41 -10.72 -48.36
N LEU A 611 18.90 -10.39 -47.18
CA LEU A 611 18.75 -11.34 -46.05
C LEU A 611 17.62 -12.36 -46.29
N GLY A 612 16.55 -11.97 -46.99
CA GLY A 612 15.46 -12.86 -47.38
C GLY A 612 15.80 -13.74 -48.59
N THR A 613 16.59 -13.25 -49.55
CA THR A 613 17.09 -14.05 -50.67
C THR A 613 18.45 -14.67 -50.32
N GLY A 614 18.46 -15.75 -49.54
CA GLY A 614 19.68 -16.39 -49.04
C GLY A 614 20.75 -16.70 -50.10
N ARG A 615 21.72 -15.79 -50.24
CA ARG A 615 22.99 -15.90 -50.98
C ARG A 615 24.04 -14.98 -50.35
#